data_AF-A0A9X4PG45-F1
#
_entry.id   AF-A0A9X4PG45-F1
#
_cell.length_a   1.000
_cell.length_b   1.000
_cell.length_c   1.000
_cell.angle_alpha   90.00
_cell.angle_beta   90.00
_cell.angle_gamma   90.00
#
_symmetry.space_group_name_H-M   'P 1'
#
loop_
_entity.id
_entity.type
_entity.pdbx_description
1 polymer ?
#
loop_
_entity_poly.entity_id
_entity_poly.type
_entity_poly.pdbx_seq_one_letter_code
_entity_poly.pdbx_strand_id
1 'polypeptide(L)'
;MDKKIKTLPNTAPILVTWVPKDIGKTLPDGKNSKLNYVDVLIRHKRGTNEDRDIFLVVNGPGFKSGQIEELKNKFKGVDGIHVVDLHDPKYGPCWKEIDQGGKVSGKDISIQDYFHDMYSNEPQERTHFAIEIDTFRYIAAYCMLCEQKGSRMEEGVIYMDFDALDSISNNKYKEHRKKTLWQG
;
A
#
# COMPACT_ATOMS: atom_id res chain seq x y z
N MET A 1 -15.12 27.15 -18.96
CA MET A 1 -15.29 26.58 -17.61
C MET A 1 -13.93 26.59 -16.95
N ASP A 2 -13.69 27.50 -16.02
CA ASP A 2 -12.48 27.46 -15.20
C ASP A 2 -12.56 26.21 -14.31
N LYS A 3 -11.69 25.22 -14.58
CA LYS A 3 -11.53 24.08 -13.69
C LYS A 3 -10.95 24.62 -12.37
N LYS A 4 -11.80 24.76 -11.34
CA LYS A 4 -11.32 25.00 -9.97
C LYS A 4 -10.37 23.87 -9.61
N ILE A 5 -9.10 24.22 -9.37
CA ILE A 5 -8.09 23.28 -8.86
C ILE A 5 -8.54 22.89 -7.46
N LYS A 6 -8.84 21.61 -7.25
CA LYS A 6 -9.09 21.07 -5.91
C LYS A 6 -7.74 20.81 -5.25
N THR A 7 -7.57 21.30 -4.03
CA THR A 7 -6.37 21.08 -3.22
C THR A 7 -6.54 19.85 -2.34
N LEU A 8 -5.47 19.09 -2.16
CA LEU A 8 -5.39 18.00 -1.21
C LEU A 8 -4.69 18.52 0.06
N PRO A 9 -5.19 18.23 1.27
CA PRO A 9 -4.61 18.72 2.50
C PRO A 9 -3.21 18.14 2.72
N ASN A 10 -2.43 18.82 3.55
CA ASN A 10 -1.12 18.34 3.95
C ASN A 10 -1.15 17.11 4.86
N THR A 11 -2.34 16.69 5.30
CA THR A 11 -2.58 15.52 6.14
C THR A 11 -3.11 14.30 5.39
N ALA A 12 -3.47 14.42 4.11
CA ALA A 12 -3.93 13.27 3.32
C ALA A 12 -2.87 12.16 3.35
N PRO A 13 -3.22 10.92 3.69
CA PRO A 13 -2.20 9.90 3.89
C PRO A 13 -1.62 9.40 2.58
N ILE A 14 -0.47 8.77 2.70
CA ILE A 14 0.22 8.08 1.61
C ILE A 14 -0.22 6.62 1.63
N LEU A 15 -0.57 6.09 0.47
CA LEU A 15 -0.88 4.69 0.25
C LEU A 15 0.24 4.04 -0.56
N VAL A 16 0.73 2.92 -0.06
CA VAL A 16 1.59 1.99 -0.81
C VAL A 16 0.95 0.60 -0.76
N THR A 17 1.10 -0.18 -1.82
CA THR A 17 0.50 -1.51 -1.90
C THR A 17 1.53 -2.60 -2.09
N TRP A 18 1.27 -3.78 -1.49
CA TRP A 18 2.07 -4.98 -1.73
C TRP A 18 1.18 -6.20 -1.93
N VAL A 19 1.21 -6.73 -3.15
CA VAL A 19 0.60 -8.01 -3.51
C VAL A 19 1.73 -9.01 -3.75
N PRO A 20 1.92 -10.00 -2.88
CA PRO A 20 2.86 -11.09 -3.15
C PRO A 20 2.53 -11.76 -4.48
N LYS A 21 3.55 -12.10 -5.28
CA LYS A 21 3.33 -12.93 -6.48
C LYS A 21 3.03 -14.38 -6.12
N ASP A 22 3.76 -14.87 -5.11
CA ASP A 22 3.72 -16.24 -4.60
C ASP A 22 3.55 -16.21 -3.07
N ILE A 23 2.98 -17.28 -2.51
CA ILE A 23 2.77 -17.41 -1.06
C ILE A 23 4.10 -17.28 -0.31
N GLY A 24 4.09 -16.46 0.74
CA GLY A 24 5.20 -16.28 1.66
C GLY A 24 6.25 -15.27 1.18
N LYS A 25 6.07 -14.66 0.00
CA LYS A 25 6.91 -13.56 -0.48
C LYS A 25 6.56 -12.27 0.26
N THR A 26 7.43 -11.92 1.21
CA THR A 26 7.34 -10.65 1.93
C THR A 26 7.88 -9.49 1.09
N LEU A 27 7.83 -8.28 1.65
CA LEU A 27 8.39 -7.09 1.02
C LEU A 27 9.87 -7.31 0.65
N PRO A 28 10.34 -6.81 -0.51
CA PRO A 28 11.74 -6.86 -0.90
C PRO A 28 12.66 -6.30 0.19
N ASP A 29 13.69 -7.09 0.54
CA ASP A 29 14.63 -6.82 1.64
C ASP A 29 16.02 -6.34 1.14
N GLY A 30 16.14 -6.03 -0.15
CA GLY A 30 17.39 -5.61 -0.77
C GLY A 30 18.37 -6.74 -1.15
N LYS A 31 18.11 -8.01 -0.78
CA LYS A 31 19.03 -9.12 -1.15
C LYS A 31 18.93 -9.48 -2.63
N ASN A 32 17.70 -9.48 -3.16
CA ASN A 32 17.38 -9.79 -4.56
C ASN A 32 16.63 -8.65 -5.26
N SER A 33 16.69 -7.45 -4.69
CA SER A 33 16.03 -6.24 -5.18
C SER A 33 16.99 -5.06 -5.01
N LYS A 34 16.90 -4.08 -5.91
CA LYS A 34 17.66 -2.82 -5.76
C LYS A 34 17.20 -1.99 -4.56
N LEU A 35 16.02 -2.28 -4.02
CA LEU A 35 15.39 -1.54 -2.93
C LEU A 35 14.98 -2.49 -1.80
N ASN A 36 15.24 -2.05 -0.57
CA ASN A 36 14.61 -2.59 0.63
C ASN A 36 13.39 -1.72 0.97
N TYR A 37 12.20 -2.26 0.76
CA TYR A 37 10.96 -1.48 0.89
C TYR A 37 10.65 -1.10 2.34
N VAL A 38 11.05 -1.92 3.32
CA VAL A 38 10.93 -1.55 4.74
C VAL A 38 11.80 -0.34 5.04
N ASP A 39 13.05 -0.35 4.57
CA ASP A 39 13.97 0.77 4.77
C ASP A 39 13.51 2.05 4.05
N VAL A 40 12.85 1.92 2.89
CA VAL A 40 12.24 3.06 2.19
C VAL A 40 11.20 3.74 3.06
N LEU A 41 10.25 2.99 3.63
CA LEU A 41 9.19 3.58 4.45
C LEU A 41 9.73 4.20 5.75
N ILE A 42 10.63 3.50 6.44
CA ILE A 42 11.25 4.00 7.68
C ILE A 42 12.05 5.27 7.40
N ARG A 43 12.84 5.28 6.33
CA ARG A 43 13.64 6.45 5.93
C ARG A 43 12.76 7.59 5.48
N HIS A 44 11.65 7.33 4.79
CA HIS A 44 10.70 8.38 4.43
C HIS A 44 10.16 9.06 5.69
N LYS A 45 9.66 8.30 6.67
CA LYS A 45 9.13 8.87 7.91
C LYS A 45 10.18 9.57 8.79
N ARG A 46 11.38 9.01 8.93
CA ARG A 46 12.42 9.57 9.82
C ARG A 46 13.28 10.64 9.16
N GLY A 47 13.49 10.54 7.85
CA GLY A 47 14.41 11.38 7.09
C GLY A 47 13.74 12.60 6.44
N THR A 48 12.42 12.73 6.59
CA THR A 48 11.66 13.87 6.11
C THR A 48 10.79 14.39 7.26
N ASN A 49 10.48 15.69 7.27
CA ASN A 49 9.45 16.24 8.17
C ASN A 49 8.05 15.84 7.66
N GLU A 50 7.86 14.58 7.27
CA GLU A 50 6.60 14.06 6.72
C GLU A 50 5.69 13.60 7.84
N ASP A 51 4.66 14.40 8.09
CA ASP A 51 3.68 14.15 9.13
C ASP A 51 2.54 13.25 8.65
N ARG A 52 2.38 13.01 7.34
CA ARG A 52 1.31 12.14 6.80
C ARG A 52 1.48 10.70 7.25
N ASP A 53 0.38 10.07 7.61
CA ASP A 53 0.36 8.62 7.81
C ASP A 53 0.63 7.88 6.50
N ILE A 54 1.32 6.75 6.60
CA ILE A 54 1.59 5.85 5.49
C ILE A 54 0.85 4.54 5.75
N PHE A 55 -0.07 4.19 4.85
CA PHE A 55 -0.75 2.89 4.85
C PHE A 55 -0.05 1.95 3.87
N LEU A 56 0.61 0.94 4.41
CA LEU A 56 1.09 -0.22 3.67
C LEU A 56 -0.04 -1.24 3.59
N VAL A 57 -0.76 -1.21 2.47
CA VAL A 57 -1.89 -2.10 2.23
C VAL A 57 -1.42 -3.38 1.54
N VAL A 58 -1.71 -4.52 2.15
CA VAL A 58 -1.22 -5.84 1.71
C VAL A 58 -2.38 -6.76 1.32
N ASN A 59 -2.13 -7.63 0.35
CA ASN A 59 -3.00 -8.77 0.09
C ASN A 59 -2.65 -9.92 1.04
N GLY A 60 -3.28 -9.95 2.22
CA GLY A 60 -2.93 -10.87 3.32
C GLY A 60 -2.87 -12.36 2.98
N PRO A 61 -3.76 -12.91 2.12
CA PRO A 61 -3.71 -14.31 1.70
C PRO A 61 -2.39 -14.74 1.05
N GLY A 62 -1.57 -13.79 0.56
CA GLY A 62 -0.23 -14.08 0.05
C GLY A 62 0.84 -14.27 1.12
N PHE A 63 0.52 -14.03 2.40
CA PHE A 63 1.44 -14.13 3.53
C PHE A 63 1.23 -15.44 4.29
N LYS A 64 2.33 -16.02 4.78
CA LYS A 64 2.29 -17.13 5.73
C LYS A 64 1.91 -16.61 7.11
N SER A 65 1.39 -17.51 7.94
CA SER A 65 1.10 -17.23 9.35
C SER A 65 2.28 -16.54 10.04
N GLY A 66 2.00 -15.48 10.78
CA GLY A 66 2.99 -14.66 11.49
C GLY A 66 3.71 -13.60 10.65
N GLN A 67 3.75 -13.70 9.32
CA GLN A 67 4.55 -12.76 8.50
C GLN A 67 4.01 -11.32 8.51
N ILE A 68 2.69 -11.13 8.59
CA ILE A 68 2.09 -9.79 8.72
C ILE A 68 2.46 -9.18 10.08
N GLU A 69 2.49 -9.97 11.15
CA GLU A 69 2.89 -9.51 12.48
C GLU A 69 4.40 -9.22 12.55
N GLU A 70 5.23 -10.04 11.93
CA GLU A 70 6.66 -9.73 11.74
C GLU A 70 6.85 -8.42 10.97
N LEU A 71 6.05 -8.18 9.93
CA LEU A 71 6.09 -6.94 9.16
C LEU A 71 5.68 -5.72 10.00
N LYS A 72 4.60 -5.83 10.79
CA LYS A 72 4.19 -4.78 11.76
C LYS A 72 5.30 -4.51 12.77
N ASN A 73 5.94 -5.56 13.30
CA ASN A 73 7.03 -5.45 14.26
C ASN A 73 8.26 -4.70 13.70
N LYS A 74 8.52 -4.78 12.39
CA LYS A 74 9.59 -3.99 11.75
C LYS A 74 9.35 -2.49 11.80
N PHE A 75 8.10 -2.05 11.89
CA PHE A 75 7.73 -0.64 12.01
C PHE A 75 7.48 -0.20 13.45
N LYS A 76 7.67 -1.08 14.44
CA LYS A 76 7.50 -0.75 15.86
C LYS A 76 8.49 0.37 16.25
N GLY A 77 7.96 1.47 16.80
CA GLY A 77 8.74 2.66 17.11
C GLY A 77 8.99 3.59 15.92
N VAL A 78 8.17 3.49 14.87
CA VAL A 78 8.06 4.50 13.81
C VAL A 78 6.60 4.94 13.73
N ASP A 79 6.31 6.12 14.25
CA ASP A 79 4.94 6.66 14.27
C ASP A 79 4.46 6.95 12.84
N GLY A 80 3.16 6.69 12.59
CA GLY A 80 2.49 6.97 11.32
C GLY A 80 2.80 5.99 10.18
N ILE A 81 3.25 4.77 10.45
CA ILE A 81 3.24 3.67 9.45
C ILE A 81 2.27 2.60 9.91
N HIS A 82 1.30 2.29 9.06
CA HIS A 82 0.23 1.33 9.34
C HIS A 82 0.25 0.20 8.31
N VAL A 83 0.36 -1.04 8.78
CA VAL A 83 0.22 -2.24 7.92
C VAL A 83 -1.24 -2.67 7.95
N VAL A 84 -1.88 -2.69 6.78
CA VAL A 84 -3.30 -2.96 6.60
C VAL A 84 -3.48 -4.18 5.72
N ASP A 85 -4.19 -5.19 6.22
CA ASP A 85 -4.66 -6.30 5.40
C ASP A 85 -6.11 -6.04 4.98
N LEU A 86 -6.38 -5.97 3.68
CA LEU A 86 -7.75 -5.76 3.19
C LEU A 86 -8.64 -6.98 3.41
N HIS A 87 -8.09 -8.16 3.71
CA HIS A 87 -8.91 -9.32 4.07
C HIS A 87 -9.34 -9.32 5.54
N ASP A 88 -8.94 -8.32 6.34
CA ASP A 88 -9.52 -8.10 7.67
C ASP A 88 -11.05 -7.89 7.54
N PRO A 89 -11.88 -8.57 8.37
CA PRO A 89 -13.33 -8.47 8.32
C PRO A 89 -13.87 -7.04 8.31
N LYS A 90 -13.15 -6.07 8.90
CA LYS A 90 -13.54 -4.65 8.90
C LYS A 90 -13.66 -4.05 7.49
N TYR A 91 -12.94 -4.58 6.50
CA TYR A 91 -12.99 -4.13 5.10
C TYR A 91 -13.98 -4.91 4.24
N GLY A 92 -14.64 -5.94 4.78
CA GLY A 92 -15.67 -6.72 4.07
C GLY A 92 -16.73 -5.87 3.36
N PRO A 93 -17.26 -4.78 3.96
CA PRO A 93 -18.19 -3.88 3.27
C PRO A 93 -17.61 -3.21 2.03
N CYS A 94 -16.32 -2.87 2.02
CA CYS A 94 -15.69 -2.22 0.87
C CYS A 94 -15.59 -3.17 -0.34
N TRP A 95 -15.25 -4.43 -0.10
CA TRP A 95 -15.25 -5.46 -1.14
C TRP A 95 -16.62 -5.62 -1.79
N LYS A 96 -17.67 -5.70 -0.97
CA LYS A 96 -19.06 -5.85 -1.46
C LYS A 96 -19.54 -4.66 -2.28
N GLU A 97 -19.06 -3.46 -2.00
CA GLU A 97 -19.47 -2.25 -2.73
C GLU A 97 -18.80 -2.15 -4.10
N ILE A 98 -17.56 -2.64 -4.22
CA ILE A 98 -16.80 -2.64 -5.48
C ILE A 98 -17.19 -3.83 -6.37
N ASP A 99 -17.60 -4.94 -5.75
CA ASP A 99 -17.92 -6.16 -6.48
C ASP A 99 -19.23 -6.05 -7.26
N GLN A 100 -19.12 -5.96 -8.59
CA GLN A 100 -20.25 -5.99 -9.52
C GLN A 100 -20.52 -7.40 -10.07
N GLY A 101 -19.82 -8.42 -9.54
CA GLY A 101 -19.85 -9.80 -10.01
C GLY A 101 -18.87 -10.04 -11.17
N GLY A 102 -18.04 -11.07 -11.03
CA GLY A 102 -17.11 -11.53 -12.06
C GLY A 102 -17.24 -13.03 -12.33
N LYS A 103 -16.62 -13.52 -13.42
CA LYS A 103 -16.53 -14.95 -13.74
C LYS A 103 -15.09 -15.37 -13.98
N VAL A 104 -14.63 -16.44 -13.31
CA VAL A 104 -13.36 -17.13 -13.60
C VAL A 104 -13.66 -18.58 -13.93
N SER A 105 -13.14 -19.08 -15.05
CA SER A 105 -13.41 -20.44 -15.55
C SER A 105 -14.91 -20.78 -15.63
N GLY A 106 -15.76 -19.78 -15.91
CA GLY A 106 -17.22 -19.93 -16.02
C GLY A 106 -17.97 -19.96 -14.68
N LYS A 107 -17.29 -19.87 -13.53
CA LYS A 107 -17.90 -19.77 -12.20
C LYS A 107 -17.96 -18.32 -11.75
N ASP A 108 -19.08 -17.94 -11.15
CA ASP A 108 -19.19 -16.64 -10.49
C ASP A 108 -18.19 -16.58 -9.33
N ILE A 109 -17.41 -15.51 -9.29
CA ILE A 109 -16.40 -15.27 -8.26
C ILE A 109 -16.42 -13.79 -7.90
N SER A 110 -16.40 -13.50 -6.61
CA SER A 110 -16.25 -12.13 -6.13
C SER A 110 -14.81 -11.66 -6.36
N ILE A 111 -14.61 -10.35 -6.50
CA ILE A 111 -13.25 -9.79 -6.55
C ILE A 111 -12.47 -10.13 -5.28
N GLN A 112 -13.14 -10.19 -4.13
CA GLN A 112 -12.52 -10.57 -2.86
C GLN A 112 -12.01 -12.01 -2.89
N ASP A 113 -12.85 -12.96 -3.34
CA ASP A 113 -12.48 -14.37 -3.43
C ASP A 113 -11.37 -14.57 -4.46
N TYR A 114 -11.38 -13.82 -5.57
CA TYR A 114 -10.27 -13.84 -6.53
C TYR A 114 -8.93 -13.51 -5.86
N PHE A 115 -8.84 -12.41 -5.11
CA PHE A 115 -7.60 -12.02 -4.42
C PHE A 115 -7.25 -12.94 -3.25
N HIS A 116 -8.23 -13.63 -2.67
CA HIS A 116 -8.02 -14.67 -1.66
C HIS A 116 -7.39 -15.93 -2.28
N ASP A 117 -7.97 -16.42 -3.38
CA ASP A 117 -7.68 -17.72 -3.96
C ASP A 117 -6.59 -17.69 -5.03
N MET A 118 -6.17 -16.50 -5.50
CA MET A 118 -5.18 -16.35 -6.57
C MET A 118 -3.84 -17.10 -6.34
N TYR A 119 -3.54 -17.46 -5.10
CA TYR A 119 -2.33 -18.20 -4.75
C TYR A 119 -2.47 -19.72 -4.85
N SER A 120 -3.70 -20.21 -4.90
CA SER A 120 -4.06 -21.62 -5.09
C SER A 120 -4.47 -21.90 -6.54
N ASN A 121 -4.73 -20.86 -7.33
CA ASN A 121 -5.14 -20.98 -8.73
C ASN A 121 -3.98 -21.37 -9.64
N GLU A 122 -4.29 -22.17 -10.66
CA GLU A 122 -3.33 -22.50 -11.72
C GLU A 122 -2.94 -21.23 -12.51
N PRO A 123 -1.73 -21.14 -13.08
CA PRO A 123 -1.31 -19.95 -13.82
C PRO A 123 -2.25 -19.51 -14.95
N GLN A 124 -3.00 -20.43 -15.56
CA GLN A 124 -3.95 -20.11 -16.63
C GLN A 124 -5.26 -19.52 -16.11
N GLU A 125 -5.57 -19.70 -14.82
CA GLU A 125 -6.75 -19.15 -14.14
C GLU A 125 -6.46 -17.77 -13.52
N ARG A 126 -5.20 -17.34 -13.60
CA ARG A 126 -4.76 -16.02 -13.16
C ARG A 126 -4.75 -15.03 -14.31
N THR A 127 -5.13 -13.81 -13.97
CA THR A 127 -4.86 -12.66 -14.82
C THR A 127 -3.36 -12.36 -14.83
N HIS A 128 -2.88 -11.62 -15.82
CA HIS A 128 -1.52 -11.08 -15.82
C HIS A 128 -1.23 -10.30 -14.52
N PHE A 129 -0.16 -10.65 -13.81
CA PHE A 129 0.15 -10.12 -12.47
C PHE A 129 0.17 -8.59 -12.38
N ALA A 130 0.59 -7.89 -13.44
CA ALA A 130 0.53 -6.42 -13.46
C ALA A 130 -0.92 -5.88 -13.34
N ILE A 131 -1.90 -6.54 -13.96
CA ILE A 131 -3.31 -6.15 -13.88
C ILE A 131 -3.83 -6.39 -12.46
N GLU A 132 -3.42 -7.49 -11.81
CA GLU A 132 -3.79 -7.78 -10.42
C GLU A 132 -3.24 -6.71 -9.47
N ILE A 133 -1.99 -6.27 -9.65
CA ILE A 133 -1.39 -5.18 -8.87
C ILE A 133 -2.18 -3.88 -9.08
N ASP A 134 -2.46 -3.51 -10.33
CA ASP A 134 -3.20 -2.29 -10.65
C ASP A 134 -4.63 -2.32 -10.08
N THR A 135 -5.29 -3.47 -10.18
CA THR A 135 -6.64 -3.68 -9.64
C THR A 135 -6.64 -3.58 -8.12
N PHE A 136 -5.71 -4.27 -7.45
CA PHE A 136 -5.57 -4.20 -6.00
C PHE A 136 -5.27 -2.77 -5.52
N ARG A 137 -4.47 -2.01 -6.28
CA ARG A 137 -4.21 -0.58 -6.00
C ARG A 137 -5.49 0.25 -5.98
N TYR A 138 -6.37 0.09 -6.97
CA TYR A 138 -7.64 0.82 -6.99
C TYR A 138 -8.55 0.43 -5.83
N ILE A 139 -8.62 -0.87 -5.52
CA ILE A 139 -9.39 -1.38 -4.38
C ILE A 139 -8.83 -0.83 -3.07
N ALA A 140 -7.52 -0.89 -2.86
CA ALA A 140 -6.87 -0.34 -1.68
C ALA A 140 -7.17 1.16 -1.52
N ALA A 141 -7.03 1.95 -2.59
CA ALA A 141 -7.36 3.37 -2.54
C ALA A 141 -8.82 3.61 -2.15
N TYR A 142 -9.75 2.83 -2.72
CA TYR A 142 -11.16 2.90 -2.38
C TYR A 142 -11.43 2.56 -0.91
N CYS A 143 -10.92 1.42 -0.44
CA CYS A 143 -11.08 0.96 0.95
C CYS A 143 -10.55 1.99 1.95
N MET A 144 -9.40 2.61 1.67
CA MET A 144 -8.82 3.66 2.52
C MET A 144 -9.68 4.92 2.56
N LEU A 145 -10.25 5.33 1.42
CA LEU A 145 -11.20 6.44 1.39
C LEU A 145 -12.48 6.13 2.19
N CYS A 146 -12.96 4.90 2.15
CA CYS A 146 -14.14 4.49 2.92
C CYS A 146 -13.87 4.46 4.43
N GLU A 147 -12.70 3.99 4.87
CA GLU A 147 -12.27 4.07 6.28
C GLU A 147 -12.20 5.52 6.76
N GLN A 148 -11.79 6.44 5.89
CA GLN A 148 -11.72 7.87 6.21
C GLN A 148 -13.08 8.56 6.29
N LYS A 149 -14.10 8.16 5.52
CA LYS A 149 -15.44 8.80 5.50
C LYS A 149 -16.14 8.82 6.87
N GLY A 150 -15.78 7.92 7.80
CA GLY A 150 -16.29 7.93 9.18
C GLY A 150 -15.58 8.91 10.12
N SER A 151 -14.39 9.38 9.73
CA SER A 151 -13.65 10.48 10.35
C SER A 151 -13.98 11.76 9.58
N ARG A 152 -13.88 12.94 10.18
CA ARG A 152 -14.14 14.23 9.48
C ARG A 152 -13.14 14.55 8.35
N MET A 153 -12.33 13.58 7.90
CA MET A 153 -11.46 13.69 6.73
C MET A 153 -12.20 13.18 5.48
N GLU A 154 -13.12 13.98 4.96
CA GLU A 154 -13.17 14.05 3.50
C GLU A 154 -11.87 14.70 3.08
N GLU A 155 -10.96 14.01 2.37
CA GLU A 155 -9.94 14.62 1.50
C GLU A 155 -8.87 13.61 1.01
N GLY A 156 -9.27 12.57 0.28
CA GLY A 156 -8.39 11.85 -0.64
C GLY A 156 -7.24 11.01 -0.04
N VAL A 157 -6.53 10.29 -0.92
CA VAL A 157 -5.35 9.49 -0.59
C VAL A 157 -4.31 9.68 -1.69
N ILE A 158 -3.03 9.69 -1.32
CA ILE A 158 -1.92 9.80 -2.28
C ILE A 158 -1.30 8.43 -2.48
N TYR A 159 -1.57 7.78 -3.61
CA TYR A 159 -0.83 6.57 -3.97
C TYR A 159 0.60 6.92 -4.39
N MET A 160 1.57 6.16 -3.91
CA MET A 160 2.96 6.23 -4.40
C MET A 160 3.55 4.82 -4.54
N ASP A 161 4.33 4.63 -5.60
CA ASP A 161 5.23 3.47 -5.71
C ASP A 161 6.42 3.62 -4.75
N PHE A 162 7.01 2.48 -4.35
CA PHE A 162 8.14 2.48 -3.41
C PHE A 162 9.38 3.19 -3.97
N ASP A 163 9.65 3.11 -5.27
CA ASP A 163 10.77 3.79 -5.91
C ASP A 163 10.57 5.31 -6.02
N ALA A 164 9.32 5.76 -6.20
CA ALA A 164 8.95 7.17 -6.11
C ALA A 164 9.18 7.71 -4.69
N LEU A 165 8.74 6.96 -3.67
CA LEU A 165 9.00 7.32 -2.26
C LEU A 165 10.49 7.31 -1.93
N ASP A 166 11.26 6.34 -2.42
CA ASP A 166 12.71 6.27 -2.24
C ASP A 166 13.39 7.50 -2.85
N SER A 167 12.99 7.88 -4.06
CA SER A 167 13.53 9.05 -4.78
C SER A 167 13.29 10.36 -4.02
N ILE A 168 12.07 10.57 -3.51
CA ILE A 168 11.74 11.74 -2.68
C ILE A 168 12.59 11.77 -1.41
N SER A 169 12.69 10.63 -0.74
CA SER A 169 13.43 10.48 0.52
C SER A 169 14.93 10.75 0.32
N ASN A 170 15.51 10.23 -0.76
CA ASN A 170 16.93 10.40 -1.07
C ASN A 170 17.27 11.83 -1.49
N ASN A 171 16.41 12.51 -2.24
CA ASN A 171 16.63 13.91 -2.60
C ASN A 171 16.58 14.83 -1.38
N LYS A 172 15.56 14.67 -0.52
CA LYS A 172 15.43 15.46 0.70
C LYS A 172 16.53 15.17 1.72
N TYR A 173 16.96 13.91 1.86
CA TYR A 173 18.09 13.55 2.74
C TYR A 173 19.40 14.22 2.31
N LYS A 174 19.67 14.30 1.00
CA LYS A 174 20.84 15.01 0.47
C LYS A 174 20.77 16.51 0.77
N GLU A 175 19.60 17.14 0.66
CA GLU A 175 19.42 18.54 0.98
C GLU A 175 19.54 18.84 2.48
N HIS A 176 18.96 18.00 3.34
CA HIS A 176 19.07 18.14 4.79
C HIS A 176 20.54 18.05 5.23
N ARG A 177 21.27 17.02 4.76
CA ARG A 177 22.70 16.84 5.08
C ARG A 177 23.56 18.02 4.61
N LYS A 178 23.24 18.61 3.45
CA LYS A 178 23.89 19.84 2.98
C LYS A 178 23.60 21.04 3.88
N LYS A 179 22.44 21.15 4.52
CA LYS A 179 22.19 22.25 5.48
C LYS A 179 22.93 22.05 6.79
N THR A 180 23.01 20.82 7.30
CA THR A 180 23.68 20.53 8.58
C THR A 180 25.20 20.66 8.50
N LEU A 181 25.82 20.31 7.36
CA LEU A 181 27.28 20.39 7.16
C LEU A 181 27.82 21.83 7.00
N TRP A 182 26.95 22.83 6.78
CA TRP A 182 27.34 24.24 6.63
C TRP A 182 26.93 25.10 7.83
N GLN A 183 26.42 24.47 8.89
CA GLN A 183 26.04 25.11 10.15
C GLN A 183 26.87 24.60 11.34
N GLY A 184 27.91 23.79 11.09
CA GLY A 184 28.83 23.24 12.09
C GLY A 184 30.25 23.75 11.89
#